data_AF-A0A7S4NSM5-F1
#
_entry.id   AF-A0A7S4NSM5-F1
#
_cell.length_a   1.000
_cell.length_b   1.000
_cell.length_c   1.000
_cell.angle_alpha   90.00
_cell.angle_beta   90.00
_cell.angle_gamma   90.00
#
_symmetry.space_group_name_H-M   'P 1'
#
loop_
_entity.id
_entity.type
_entity.pdbx_description
1 polymer ?
#
loop_
_entity_poly.entity_id
_entity_poly.type
_entity_poly.pdbx_seq_one_letter_code
_entity_poly.pdbx_strand_id
1 'polypeptide(L)'
;IPDYYIPDYYIWIHYIVFQKYAFEGLLKNEFSSISFPCDATTDPTTGEESCLCFFVDLNQDCVIQGDEVLEEFGYEDVPKWGWFGVLIGMAIFFHALFFVLLRFFNTGERK
;
A
#
# COMPACT_ATOMS: atom_id res chain seq x y z
N ILE A 1 4.02 1.59 -5.84
CA ILE A 1 4.81 2.34 -6.85
C ILE A 1 3.79 2.91 -7.80
N PRO A 2 3.76 4.24 -8.00
CA PRO A 2 2.79 4.85 -8.92
C PRO A 2 2.96 4.32 -10.34
N ASP A 3 1.84 4.07 -11.02
CA ASP A 3 1.78 3.42 -12.33
C ASP A 3 2.63 4.12 -13.39
N TYR A 4 2.80 5.45 -13.28
CA TYR A 4 3.59 6.27 -14.19
C TYR A 4 5.10 5.94 -14.23
N TYR A 5 5.66 5.36 -13.15
CA TYR A 5 7.08 5.00 -13.12
C TYR A 5 7.38 3.64 -13.76
N ILE A 6 6.35 2.90 -14.19
CA ILE A 6 6.47 1.55 -14.73
C ILE A 6 6.36 1.62 -16.26
N PRO A 7 7.34 1.09 -17.02
CA PRO A 7 7.21 1.03 -18.47
C PRO A 7 5.97 0.23 -18.90
N ASP A 8 5.25 0.71 -19.93
CA ASP A 8 3.95 0.16 -20.37
C ASP A 8 3.97 -1.35 -20.62
N TYR A 9 5.10 -1.90 -21.04
CA TYR A 9 5.24 -3.33 -21.31
C TYR A 9 5.31 -4.21 -20.04
N TYR A 10 5.55 -3.63 -18.86
CA TYR A 10 5.57 -4.32 -17.57
C TYR A 10 4.39 -4.00 -16.66
N ILE A 11 3.50 -3.07 -17.06
CA ILE A 11 2.36 -2.67 -16.22
C ILE A 11 1.42 -3.84 -15.90
N TRP A 12 1.29 -4.82 -16.80
CA TRP A 12 0.46 -5.99 -16.54
C TRP A 12 0.96 -6.83 -15.36
N ILE A 13 2.29 -6.91 -15.14
CA ILE A 13 2.87 -7.63 -14.00
C ILE A 13 2.46 -6.93 -12.71
N HIS A 14 2.46 -5.60 -12.71
CA HIS A 14 2.05 -4.79 -11.57
C HIS A 14 0.64 -5.17 -11.07
N TYR A 15 -0.29 -5.48 -11.97
CA TYR A 15 -1.66 -5.86 -11.61
C TYR A 15 -1.87 -7.37 -11.33
N ILE A 16 -0.94 -8.25 -11.68
CA ILE A 16 -1.04 -9.69 -11.39
C ILE A 16 -0.40 -10.05 -10.04
N VAL A 17 0.61 -9.29 -9.62
CA VAL A 17 1.40 -9.56 -8.42
C VAL A 17 0.58 -9.29 -7.16
N PHE A 18 0.43 -10.30 -6.30
CA PHE A 18 -0.36 -10.18 -5.07
C PHE A 18 0.19 -9.16 -4.07
N GLN A 19 1.50 -8.96 -4.09
CA GLN A 19 2.21 -8.05 -3.22
C GLN A 19 1.71 -6.61 -3.38
N LYS A 20 1.26 -6.20 -4.57
CA LYS A 20 0.66 -4.87 -4.80
C LYS A 20 -0.55 -4.66 -3.88
N TYR A 21 -1.54 -5.55 -3.98
CA TYR A 21 -2.78 -5.48 -3.24
C TYR A 21 -2.58 -5.66 -1.72
N ALA A 22 -1.66 -6.54 -1.32
CA ALA A 22 -1.31 -6.73 0.08
C ALA A 22 -0.65 -5.49 0.68
N PHE A 23 0.32 -4.91 -0.03
CA PHE A 23 1.05 -3.74 0.45
C PHE A 23 0.15 -2.51 0.55
N GLU A 24 -0.63 -2.21 -0.49
CA GLU A 24 -1.59 -1.08 -0.46
C GLU A 24 -2.64 -1.26 0.64
N GLY A 25 -3.18 -2.47 0.81
CA GLY A 25 -4.14 -2.78 1.86
C GLY A 25 -3.56 -2.62 3.27
N LEU A 26 -2.31 -3.06 3.49
CA LEU A 26 -1.61 -2.89 4.77
C LEU A 26 -1.26 -1.43 5.03
N LEU A 27 -0.76 -0.70 4.03
CA LEU A 27 -0.47 0.72 4.16
C LEU A 27 -1.72 1.50 4.57
N LYS A 28 -2.85 1.31 3.88
CA LYS A 28 -4.09 2.00 4.25
C LYS A 28 -4.63 1.52 5.60
N ASN A 29 -4.38 0.28 6.01
CA ASN A 29 -4.80 -0.23 7.32
C ASN A 29 -4.04 0.41 8.48
N GLU A 30 -2.72 0.53 8.36
CA GLU A 30 -1.88 1.04 9.43
C GLU A 30 -1.90 2.57 9.47
N PHE A 31 -1.62 3.22 8.33
CA PHE A 31 -1.40 4.65 8.28
C PHE A 31 -2.67 5.47 8.49
N SER A 32 -3.87 4.96 8.19
CA SER A 32 -5.12 5.70 8.42
C SER A 32 -5.48 5.90 9.89
N SER A 33 -4.76 5.27 10.82
CA SER A 33 -5.10 5.28 12.26
C SER A 33 -3.99 5.81 13.17
N ILE A 34 -2.84 6.14 12.58
CA ILE A 34 -1.66 6.60 13.32
C ILE A 34 -1.36 8.06 12.99
N SER A 35 -0.78 8.72 13.98
CA SER A 35 -0.32 10.10 13.87
C SER A 35 1.15 10.16 14.30
N PHE A 36 1.95 10.95 13.60
CA PHE A 36 3.39 11.08 13.85
C PHE A 36 3.66 12.44 14.51
N PRO A 37 4.19 12.45 15.75
CA PRO A 37 4.60 13.70 16.37
C PRO A 37 5.84 14.27 15.69
N CYS A 38 5.85 15.58 15.47
CA CYS A 38 7.02 16.32 14.97
C CYS A 38 7.63 17.20 16.05
N ASP A 39 8.90 17.52 15.87
CA ASP A 39 9.60 18.49 16.72
C ASP A 39 9.34 19.91 16.20
N ALA A 40 8.99 20.82 17.10
CA ALA A 40 8.76 22.21 16.75
C ALA A 40 10.12 22.90 16.56
N THR A 41 10.33 23.53 15.39
CA THR A 41 11.50 24.38 15.17
C THR A 41 11.09 25.84 15.33
N THR A 42 11.81 26.54 16.19
CA THR A 42 11.71 27.99 16.27
C THR A 42 12.65 28.61 15.25
N ASP A 43 12.11 29.46 14.37
CA ASP A 43 12.96 30.25 13.49
C ASP A 43 13.78 31.23 14.35
N PRO A 44 15.13 31.16 14.33
CA PRO A 44 15.99 32.02 15.14
C PRO A 44 15.92 33.50 14.75
N THR A 45 15.29 33.84 13.63
CA THR A 45 15.20 35.22 13.11
C THR A 45 13.85 35.91 13.37
N THR A 46 12.75 35.16 13.39
CA THR A 46 11.39 35.70 13.59
C THR A 46 10.75 35.26 14.91
N GLY A 47 11.29 34.23 15.57
CA GLY A 47 10.73 33.65 16.78
C GLY A 47 9.39 32.94 16.55
N GLU A 48 9.05 32.65 15.30
CA GLU A 48 7.82 31.95 14.91
C GLU A 48 8.04 30.43 15.09
N GLU A 49 7.08 29.77 15.74
CA GLU A 49 7.06 28.32 15.89
C GLU A 49 6.57 27.71 14.58
N SER A 50 7.46 27.01 13.88
CA SER A 50 7.16 26.29 12.64
C SER A 50 7.41 24.80 12.85
N CYS A 51 6.41 23.97 12.55
CA CYS A 51 6.55 22.52 12.63
C CYS A 51 7.17 22.03 11.31
N LEU A 52 8.50 21.81 11.28
CA LEU A 52 9.17 21.24 10.11
C LEU A 52 9.14 19.71 10.21
N CYS A 53 8.29 19.07 9.40
CA CYS A 53 8.25 17.61 9.28
C CYS A 53 8.82 17.15 7.93
N PHE A 54 9.30 15.90 7.86
CA PHE A 54 10.05 15.38 6.70
C PHE A 54 9.28 15.42 5.36
N PHE A 55 7.94 15.40 5.37
CA PHE A 55 7.13 15.21 4.16
C PHE A 55 6.10 16.32 3.88
N VAL A 56 5.84 17.23 4.82
CA VAL A 56 4.71 18.17 4.74
C VAL A 56 4.95 19.38 5.66
N ASP A 57 4.59 20.58 5.20
CA ASP A 57 4.52 21.78 6.03
C ASP A 57 3.22 21.73 6.84
N LEU A 58 3.32 21.49 8.15
CA LEU A 58 2.15 21.13 8.94
C LEU A 58 1.52 22.27 9.74
N ASN A 59 0.23 22.05 10.00
CA ASN A 59 -0.68 22.82 10.83
C ASN A 59 -0.16 23.04 12.27
N GLN A 60 -0.83 23.94 13.01
CA GLN A 60 -0.39 24.45 14.32
C GLN A 60 -0.22 23.41 15.45
N ASP A 61 -0.62 22.15 15.22
CA ASP A 61 -0.60 21.06 16.22
C ASP A 61 0.67 20.18 16.16
N CYS A 62 1.63 20.43 15.26
CA CYS A 62 2.90 19.67 15.12
C CYS A 62 2.72 18.12 15.07
N VAL A 63 1.64 17.62 14.47
CA VAL A 63 1.34 16.19 14.37
C VAL A 63 0.83 15.84 12.98
N ILE A 64 1.57 15.00 12.24
CA ILE A 64 1.18 14.52 10.90
C ILE A 64 0.18 13.38 11.03
N GLN A 65 -0.95 13.46 10.33
CA GLN A 65 -1.85 12.33 10.20
C GLN A 65 -1.33 11.36 9.15
N GLY A 66 -1.37 10.06 9.42
CA GLY A 66 -0.89 9.10 8.42
C GLY A 66 -1.69 9.10 7.11
N ASP A 67 -2.90 9.66 7.07
CA ASP A 67 -3.63 9.91 5.82
C ASP A 67 -2.94 10.96 4.93
N GLU A 68 -2.36 12.01 5.50
CA GLU A 68 -1.59 13.03 4.75
C GLU A 68 -0.30 12.40 4.17
N VAL A 69 0.31 11.47 4.91
CA VAL A 69 1.44 10.68 4.41
C VAL A 69 1.00 9.80 3.24
N LEU A 70 -0.17 9.16 3.32
CA LEU A 70 -0.69 8.34 2.24
C LEU A 70 -1.02 9.16 0.99
N GLU A 71 -1.53 10.39 1.15
CA GLU A 71 -1.79 11.32 0.05
C GLU A 71 -0.49 11.68 -0.70
N GLU A 72 0.57 12.06 0.03
CA GLU A 72 1.88 12.38 -0.55
C GLU A 72 2.46 11.23 -1.38
N PHE A 73 2.24 9.98 -0.96
CA PHE A 73 2.69 8.80 -1.69
C PHE A 73 1.71 8.31 -2.78
N GLY A 74 0.56 8.98 -2.97
CA GLY A 74 -0.43 8.65 -3.99
C GLY A 74 -1.35 7.47 -3.63
N TYR A 75 -1.62 7.24 -2.35
CA TYR A 75 -2.46 6.14 -1.83
C TYR A 75 -3.73 6.64 -1.10
N GLU A 76 -4.27 7.79 -1.51
CA GLU A 76 -5.47 8.39 -0.91
C GLU A 76 -6.71 7.50 -1.07
N ASP A 77 -6.99 7.06 -2.30
CA ASP A 77 -8.22 6.36 -2.70
C ASP A 77 -8.10 4.82 -2.69
N VAL A 78 -7.34 4.26 -1.75
CA VAL A 78 -7.11 2.81 -1.69
C VAL A 78 -8.25 2.09 -0.94
N PRO A 79 -9.07 1.24 -1.60
CA PRO A 79 -10.16 0.54 -0.92
C PRO A 79 -9.63 -0.67 -0.15
N LYS A 80 -9.41 -0.51 1.16
CA LYS A 80 -8.93 -1.58 2.07
C LYS A 80 -9.67 -2.91 1.90
N TRP A 81 -11.02 -2.87 1.89
CA TRP A 81 -11.83 -4.08 1.76
C TRP A 81 -11.87 -4.64 0.33
N GLY A 82 -11.69 -3.80 -0.69
CA GLY A 82 -11.60 -4.22 -2.08
C GLY A 82 -10.36 -5.07 -2.32
N TRP A 83 -9.20 -4.60 -1.88
CA TRP A 83 -7.94 -5.33 -1.99
C TRP A 83 -7.91 -6.62 -1.18
N PHE A 84 -8.52 -6.61 0.01
CA PHE A 84 -8.70 -7.84 0.78
C PHE A 84 -9.49 -8.90 -0.01
N GLY A 85 -10.57 -8.49 -0.69
CA GLY A 85 -11.34 -9.38 -1.56
C GLY A 85 -10.54 -9.93 -2.75
N VAL A 86 -9.73 -9.09 -3.39
CA VAL A 86 -8.84 -9.51 -4.50
C VAL A 86 -7.83 -10.55 -4.05
N LEU A 87 -7.22 -10.37 -2.86
CA LEU A 87 -6.27 -11.33 -2.30
C LEU A 87 -6.93 -12.69 -2.03
N ILE A 88 -8.13 -12.69 -1.44
CA ILE A 88 -8.90 -13.93 -1.22
C ILE A 88 -9.22 -14.61 -2.55
N GLY A 89 -9.73 -13.85 -3.54
CA GLY A 89 -10.07 -14.39 -4.85
C GLY A 89 -8.87 -15.04 -5.53
N MET A 90 -7.71 -14.39 -5.48
CA MET A 90 -6.47 -14.91 -6.05
C MET A 90 -5.94 -16.14 -5.29
N ALA A 91 -6.04 -16.16 -3.95
CA ALA A 91 -5.67 -17.33 -3.16
C ALA A 91 -6.54 -18.55 -3.53
N ILE A 92 -7.86 -18.36 -3.63
CA ILE A 92 -8.80 -19.42 -4.06
C ILE A 92 -8.46 -19.89 -5.48
N PHE A 93 -8.20 -18.96 -6.40
CA PHE A 93 -7.82 -19.27 -7.77
C PHE A 93 -6.55 -20.15 -7.84
N PHE A 94 -5.47 -19.75 -7.16
CA PHE A 94 -4.22 -20.50 -7.17
C PHE A 94 -4.35 -21.86 -6.46
N HIS A 95 -5.14 -21.95 -5.39
CA HIS A 95 -5.45 -23.22 -4.74
C HIS A 95 -6.25 -24.15 -5.65
N ALA A 96 -7.27 -23.65 -6.34
CA ALA A 96 -8.05 -24.43 -7.29
C ALA A 96 -7.19 -24.90 -8.48
N LEU A 97 -6.36 -24.01 -9.03
CA LEU A 97 -5.40 -24.35 -10.09
C LEU A 97 -4.45 -25.45 -9.63
N PHE A 98 -3.85 -25.32 -8.44
CA PHE A 98 -2.95 -26.32 -7.88
C PHE A 98 -3.65 -27.67 -7.66
N PHE A 99 -4.88 -27.66 -7.14
CA PHE A 99 -5.69 -28.86 -6.98
C PHE A 99 -5.95 -29.56 -8.33
N VAL A 100 -6.32 -28.80 -9.36
CA VAL A 100 -6.55 -29.32 -10.71
C VAL A 100 -5.27 -29.90 -11.31
N LEU A 101 -4.15 -29.19 -11.21
CA LEU A 101 -2.86 -29.66 -11.68
C LEU A 101 -2.46 -30.97 -11.00
N LEU A 102 -2.50 -31.03 -9.67
CA LEU A 102 -2.21 -32.25 -8.92
C LEU A 102 -3.16 -33.39 -9.31
N ARG A 103 -4.44 -33.12 -9.54
CA ARG A 103 -5.41 -34.13 -9.96
C ARG A 103 -5.05 -34.70 -11.34
N PHE A 104 -4.67 -33.86 -12.29
CA PHE A 104 -4.22 -34.32 -13.62
C PHE A 104 -2.91 -35.10 -13.55
N PHE A 105 -1.91 -34.62 -12.82
CA PHE A 105 -0.62 -35.30 -12.68
C PHE A 105 -0.74 -36.64 -11.92
N ASN A 106 -1.50 -36.71 -10.82
CA ASN A 106 -1.72 -37.98 -10.09
C ASN A 106 -2.54 -39.01 -10.88
N THR A 107 -3.35 -38.58 -11.83
CA THR A 107 -4.14 -39.52 -12.66
C THR A 107 -3.29 -40.15 -13.77
N GLY A 108 -2.12 -39.58 -14.08
CA GLY A 108 -1.17 -40.07 -15.09
C GLY A 108 -0.32 -41.27 -14.66
N GLU A 109 -0.26 -41.61 -13.37
CA GLU A 109 0.56 -42.72 -12.85
C GLU A 109 -0.21 -44.03 -12.59
N ARG A 110 -1.44 -44.18 -13.11
CA ARG A 110 -2.04 -45.52 -13.21
C ARG A 110 -1.49 -46.26 -14.44
N LYS A 111 -0.25 -46.76 -14.33
CA LYS A 111 0.22 -47.91 -15.13
C LYS A 111 0.23 -49.15 -14.27
#